data_AF-A0A1I7ZEL8-F1
#
_entry.id   AF-A0A1I7ZEL8-F1
#
_cell.length_a   1.000
_cell.length_b   1.000
_cell.length_c   1.000
_cell.angle_alpha   90.00
_cell.angle_beta   90.00
_cell.angle_gamma   90.00
#
_symmetry.space_group_name_H-M   'P 1'
#
loop_
_entity.id
_entity.type
_entity.pdbx_description
1 polymer ?
#
loop_
_entity_poly.entity_id
_entity_poly.type
_entity_poly.pdbx_seq_one_letter_code
_entity_poly.pdbx_strand_id
1 'polypeptide(L)'
;MAPFIAPLTLLLNALSFNKMRPLFCHSATKLMNSVPQGNVFPVIQKCSMPVVVGKHLLSCMFAMAHFDIIYGMITKLPEACFVFDEEARVDLKRTVKRAEEVLDPLVLFKLQCATGCTENLVKTWHKCSDEEKQSFCRNVNSVEDIFYYNKANEVWAQSYGLEAGPPPTISFGICVLLEWYEAALDCFRAQSEDEKLIIFFGEWYMSMVEQNFKMFSRLNAVKDFVLRPAYIRDVLARDWDPEWLKNLPELRRRAQVPQDCVVPEIEEFLEEVRSTYS
;
A
#
# COMPACT_ATOMS: atom_id res chain seq x y z
N MET A 1 50.45 -7.01 -16.47
CA MET A 1 49.90 -6.25 -15.33
C MET A 1 48.94 -5.21 -15.88
N ALA A 2 47.65 -5.49 -15.85
CA ALA A 2 46.60 -4.56 -16.28
C ALA A 2 46.05 -3.83 -15.04
N PRO A 3 45.85 -2.51 -15.03
CA PRO A 3 45.40 -1.82 -13.84
C PRO A 3 43.88 -1.91 -13.71
N PHE A 4 43.44 -2.36 -12.54
CA PHE A 4 42.10 -2.22 -11.99
C PHE A 4 41.70 -0.73 -11.92
N ILE A 5 41.07 -0.17 -12.95
CA ILE A 5 40.50 1.20 -12.93
C ILE A 5 38.96 1.20 -13.17
N ALA A 6 38.36 0.05 -13.43
CA ALA A 6 36.91 -0.07 -13.63
C ALA A 6 36.00 0.17 -12.38
N PRO A 7 36.42 -0.02 -11.11
CA PRO A 7 35.49 0.13 -9.98
C PRO A 7 35.18 1.59 -9.61
N LEU A 8 36.13 2.51 -9.83
CA LEU A 8 36.00 3.90 -9.36
C LEU A 8 35.07 4.74 -10.23
N THR A 9 35.05 4.53 -11.55
CA THR A 9 34.17 5.27 -12.47
C THR A 9 32.70 4.90 -12.27
N LEU A 10 32.40 3.62 -11.98
CA LEU A 10 31.07 3.17 -11.60
C LEU A 10 30.64 3.73 -10.24
N LEU A 11 31.55 3.80 -9.27
CA LEU A 11 31.28 4.39 -7.95
C LEU A 11 31.05 5.91 -8.03
N LEU A 12 31.85 6.62 -8.83
CA LEU A 12 31.71 8.07 -9.03
C LEU A 12 30.44 8.41 -9.83
N ASN A 13 30.07 7.58 -10.82
CA ASN A 13 28.79 7.71 -11.51
C ASN A 13 27.61 7.45 -10.56
N ALA A 14 27.68 6.44 -9.69
CA ALA A 14 26.64 6.15 -8.69
C ALA A 14 26.51 7.26 -7.63
N LEU A 15 27.63 7.81 -7.14
CA LEU A 15 27.65 8.90 -6.17
C LEU A 15 27.15 10.23 -6.77
N SER A 16 27.46 10.51 -8.05
CA SER A 16 26.90 11.67 -8.76
C SER A 16 25.41 11.48 -9.06
N PHE A 17 24.99 10.25 -9.35
CA PHE A 17 23.60 9.92 -9.65
C PHE A 17 22.69 10.12 -8.43
N ASN A 18 23.12 9.69 -7.24
CA ASN A 18 22.35 9.92 -6.01
C ASN A 18 22.14 11.42 -5.72
N LYS A 19 23.11 12.27 -6.04
CA LYS A 19 22.97 13.74 -5.90
C LYS A 19 22.09 14.37 -6.99
N MET A 20 21.98 13.73 -8.16
CA MET A 20 21.17 14.22 -9.29
C MET A 20 19.78 13.60 -9.36
N ARG A 21 19.48 12.60 -8.50
CA ARG A 21 18.21 11.88 -8.45
C ARG A 21 16.98 12.79 -8.41
N PRO A 22 16.93 13.85 -7.59
CA PRO A 22 15.78 14.76 -7.57
C PRO A 22 15.57 15.49 -8.91
N LEU A 23 16.66 15.88 -9.59
CA LEU A 23 16.61 16.52 -10.90
C LEU A 23 16.16 15.55 -11.99
N PHE A 24 16.54 14.27 -11.87
CA PHE A 24 16.05 13.21 -12.74
C PHE A 24 14.57 12.95 -12.55
N CYS A 25 14.02 12.94 -11.33
CA CYS A 25 12.59 12.72 -11.10
C CYS A 25 11.72 13.80 -11.72
N HIS A 26 12.12 15.06 -11.58
CA HIS A 26 11.42 16.19 -12.20
C HIS A 26 11.46 16.08 -13.74
N SER A 27 12.63 15.74 -14.30
CA SER A 27 12.82 15.61 -15.74
C SER A 27 12.12 14.37 -16.32
N ALA A 28 12.12 13.26 -15.59
CA ALA A 28 11.43 12.02 -15.92
C ALA A 28 9.92 12.22 -15.89
N THR A 29 9.38 12.86 -14.84
CA THR A 29 7.96 13.24 -14.78
C THR A 29 7.58 14.09 -16.00
N LYS A 30 8.39 15.10 -16.33
CA LYS A 30 8.12 15.96 -17.49
C LYS A 30 8.18 15.21 -18.82
N LEU A 31 9.17 14.31 -18.98
CA LEU A 31 9.35 13.53 -20.19
C LEU A 31 8.24 12.49 -20.37
N MET A 32 7.93 11.74 -19.31
CA MET A 32 6.83 10.77 -19.26
C MET A 32 5.49 11.42 -19.59
N ASN A 33 5.23 12.61 -19.07
CA ASN A 33 3.98 13.33 -19.34
C ASN A 33 3.92 13.95 -20.75
N SER A 34 5.03 13.95 -21.49
CA SER A 34 5.13 14.50 -22.85
C SER A 34 5.16 13.43 -23.95
N VAL A 35 5.24 12.14 -23.58
CA VAL A 35 5.38 11.02 -24.50
C VAL A 35 4.31 9.98 -24.19
N PRO A 36 3.39 9.68 -25.13
CA PRO A 36 2.37 8.64 -24.92
C PRO A 36 2.99 7.30 -24.52
N GLN A 37 2.36 6.56 -23.60
CA GLN A 37 2.87 5.30 -23.00
C GLN A 37 3.43 4.26 -23.99
N GLY A 38 2.97 4.23 -25.25
CA GLY A 38 3.50 3.32 -26.28
C GLY A 38 4.81 3.75 -26.95
N ASN A 39 5.24 5.00 -26.76
CA ASN A 39 6.37 5.59 -27.47
C ASN A 39 7.62 5.80 -26.60
N VAL A 40 7.52 5.60 -25.30
CA VAL A 40 8.64 5.83 -24.37
C VAL A 40 9.81 4.88 -24.66
N PHE A 41 9.54 3.58 -24.89
CA PHE A 41 10.59 2.60 -25.19
C PHE A 41 11.32 2.89 -26.52
N PRO A 42 10.62 3.17 -27.64
CA PRO A 42 11.25 3.67 -28.87
C PRO A 42 12.06 4.96 -28.67
N VAL A 43 11.58 5.90 -27.85
CA VAL A 43 12.29 7.15 -27.56
C VAL A 43 13.58 6.89 -26.78
N ILE A 44 13.54 6.02 -25.76
CA ILE A 44 14.73 5.63 -24.99
C ILE A 44 15.79 5.01 -25.91
N GLN A 45 15.38 4.11 -26.82
CA GLN A 45 16.29 3.48 -27.77
C GLN A 45 16.88 4.46 -28.79
N LYS A 46 16.06 5.40 -29.28
CA LYS A 46 16.45 6.34 -30.33
C LYS A 46 17.32 7.48 -29.82
N CYS A 47 17.15 7.91 -28.58
CA CYS A 47 17.81 9.10 -28.04
C CYS A 47 19.22 8.85 -27.45
N SER A 48 19.78 7.63 -27.59
CA SER A 48 21.09 7.25 -27.01
C SER A 48 21.25 7.71 -25.54
N MET A 49 20.17 7.61 -24.76
CA MET A 49 20.17 8.10 -23.38
C MET A 49 21.17 7.29 -22.54
N PRO A 50 21.77 7.91 -21.51
CA PRO A 50 22.56 7.16 -20.53
C PRO A 50 21.74 6.00 -19.97
N VAL A 51 22.35 4.81 -19.87
CA VAL A 51 21.67 3.57 -19.44
C VAL A 51 20.88 3.75 -18.14
N VAL A 52 21.43 4.51 -17.20
CA VAL A 52 20.79 4.78 -15.90
C VAL A 52 19.49 5.57 -16.06
N VAL A 53 19.46 6.56 -16.95
CA VAL A 53 18.26 7.35 -17.25
C VAL A 53 17.21 6.49 -17.95
N GLY A 54 17.63 5.70 -18.94
CA GLY A 54 16.74 4.75 -19.62
C GLY A 54 16.10 3.75 -18.64
N LYS A 55 16.89 3.19 -17.71
CA LYS A 55 16.37 2.29 -16.66
C LYS A 55 15.35 2.99 -15.75
N HIS A 56 15.65 4.21 -15.31
CA HIS A 56 14.73 4.96 -14.44
C HIS A 56 13.39 5.26 -15.13
N LEU A 57 13.42 5.66 -16.41
CA LEU A 57 12.19 5.90 -17.18
C LEU A 57 11.35 4.62 -17.35
N LEU A 58 12.00 3.47 -17.60
CA LEU A 58 11.30 2.19 -17.64
C LEU A 58 10.66 1.85 -16.29
N SER A 59 11.36 2.10 -15.18
CA SER A 59 10.78 1.93 -13.84
C SER A 59 9.54 2.80 -13.64
N CYS A 60 9.55 4.07 -14.07
CA CYS A 60 8.38 4.94 -14.01
C CYS A 60 7.21 4.37 -14.83
N MET A 61 7.47 3.87 -16.05
CA MET A 61 6.44 3.23 -16.88
C MET A 61 5.81 2.03 -16.19
N PHE A 62 6.62 1.14 -15.61
CA PHE A 62 6.10 -0.01 -14.87
C PHE A 62 5.30 0.42 -13.64
N ALA A 63 5.72 1.48 -12.95
CA ALA A 63 5.00 2.02 -11.81
C ALA A 63 3.62 2.59 -12.21
N MET A 64 3.50 3.25 -13.37
CA MET A 64 2.21 3.68 -13.92
C MET A 64 1.32 2.49 -14.26
N ALA A 65 1.86 1.50 -14.97
CA ALA A 65 1.09 0.31 -15.35
C ALA A 65 0.60 -0.45 -14.11
N HIS A 66 1.43 -0.52 -13.06
CA HIS A 66 1.05 -1.10 -11.78
C HIS A 66 -0.05 -0.30 -11.07
N PHE A 67 0.03 1.03 -11.10
CA PHE A 67 -1.05 1.90 -10.61
C PHE A 67 -2.36 1.64 -11.35
N ASP A 68 -2.32 1.51 -12.68
CA ASP A 68 -3.51 1.23 -13.50
C ASP A 68 -4.10 -0.15 -13.21
N ILE A 69 -3.27 -1.14 -12.86
CA ILE A 69 -3.75 -2.46 -12.43
C ILE A 69 -4.51 -2.36 -11.10
N ILE A 70 -3.97 -1.62 -10.14
CA ILE A 70 -4.53 -1.52 -8.78
C ILE A 70 -5.74 -0.58 -8.71
N TYR A 71 -5.67 0.58 -9.36
CA TYR A 71 -6.66 1.65 -9.23
C TYR A 71 -7.47 1.90 -10.51
N GLY A 72 -7.13 1.25 -11.62
CA GLY A 72 -7.77 1.48 -12.92
C GLY A 72 -9.26 1.14 -12.98
N MET A 73 -9.73 0.28 -12.06
CA MET A 73 -11.17 0.00 -11.89
C MET A 73 -11.95 1.19 -11.33
N ILE A 74 -11.27 2.10 -10.60
CA ILE A 74 -11.85 3.34 -10.10
C ILE A 74 -11.83 4.37 -11.23
N THR A 75 -10.66 4.58 -11.83
CA THR A 75 -10.47 5.52 -12.93
C THR A 75 -9.14 5.28 -13.65
N LYS A 76 -9.09 5.64 -14.93
CA LYS A 76 -7.84 5.77 -15.67
C LYS A 76 -7.36 7.20 -15.57
N LEU A 77 -6.26 7.41 -14.84
CA LEU A 77 -5.68 8.74 -14.71
C LEU A 77 -4.99 9.17 -16.02
N PRO A 78 -5.15 10.43 -16.44
CA PRO A 78 -4.32 10.98 -17.50
C PRO A 78 -2.83 10.89 -17.13
N GLU A 79 -1.97 10.55 -18.09
CA GLU A 79 -0.52 10.43 -17.88
C GLU A 79 0.07 11.68 -17.20
N ALA A 80 -0.43 12.87 -17.55
CA ALA A 80 -0.01 14.15 -16.98
C ALA A 80 -0.18 14.26 -15.44
N CYS A 81 -1.05 13.46 -14.84
CA CYS A 81 -1.30 13.45 -13.40
C CYS A 81 -0.19 12.73 -12.63
N PHE A 82 0.51 11.78 -13.25
CA PHE A 82 1.51 10.98 -12.55
C PHE A 82 2.71 11.82 -12.11
N VAL A 83 3.12 11.61 -10.87
CA VAL A 83 4.31 12.17 -10.26
C VAL A 83 5.10 11.03 -9.64
N PHE A 84 6.43 11.05 -9.83
CA PHE A 84 7.30 9.98 -9.34
C PHE A 84 8.26 10.47 -8.26
N ASP A 85 8.57 9.58 -7.32
CA ASP A 85 9.61 9.78 -6.30
C ASP A 85 11.03 9.45 -6.84
N GLU A 86 12.03 9.53 -5.96
CA GLU A 86 13.44 9.26 -6.26
C GLU A 86 13.71 7.81 -6.71
N GLU A 87 12.82 6.90 -6.34
CA GLU A 87 12.85 5.48 -6.63
C GLU A 87 12.02 5.11 -7.88
N ALA A 88 11.51 6.10 -8.63
CA ALA A 88 10.62 5.92 -9.79
C ALA A 88 9.28 5.25 -9.43
N ARG A 89 8.85 5.34 -8.17
CA ARG A 89 7.52 4.89 -7.74
C ARG A 89 6.54 6.04 -7.88
N VAL A 90 5.26 5.72 -8.04
CA VAL A 90 4.20 6.74 -8.06
C VAL A 90 4.09 7.38 -6.68
N ASP A 91 4.31 8.68 -6.60
CA ASP A 91 3.98 9.50 -5.43
C ASP A 91 2.47 9.66 -5.40
N LEU A 92 1.79 8.80 -4.62
CA LEU A 92 0.33 8.76 -4.55
C LEU A 92 -0.26 10.11 -4.16
N LYS A 93 0.31 10.76 -3.14
CA LYS A 93 -0.19 12.04 -2.63
C LYS A 93 -0.12 13.15 -3.68
N ARG A 94 1.01 13.30 -4.37
CA ARG A 94 1.15 14.30 -5.44
C ARG A 94 0.35 13.95 -6.68
N THR A 95 0.24 12.66 -7.01
CA THR A 95 -0.54 12.18 -8.16
C THR A 95 -2.04 12.42 -7.95
N VAL A 96 -2.57 12.04 -6.79
CA VAL A 96 -3.97 12.30 -6.40
C VAL A 96 -4.24 13.80 -6.38
N LYS A 97 -3.32 14.61 -5.83
CA LYS A 97 -3.45 16.07 -5.83
C LYS A 97 -3.58 16.65 -7.25
N ARG A 98 -2.83 16.13 -8.24
CA ARG A 98 -3.00 16.55 -9.65
C ARG A 98 -4.31 16.04 -10.25
N ALA A 99 -4.74 14.84 -9.86
CA ALA A 99 -6.01 14.28 -10.31
C ALA A 99 -7.22 15.09 -9.80
N GLU A 100 -7.11 15.83 -8.69
CA GLU A 100 -8.17 16.70 -8.17
C GLU A 100 -8.68 17.74 -9.18
N GLU A 101 -7.85 18.13 -10.14
CA GLU A 101 -8.17 19.16 -11.14
C GLU A 101 -8.97 18.61 -12.33
N VAL A 102 -8.98 17.29 -12.54
CA VAL A 102 -9.50 16.66 -13.76
C VAL A 102 -10.54 15.57 -13.50
N LEU A 103 -10.67 15.09 -12.27
CA LEU A 103 -11.62 14.04 -11.91
C LEU A 103 -12.93 14.60 -11.36
N ASP A 104 -14.02 13.90 -11.68
CA ASP A 104 -15.31 14.11 -11.03
C ASP A 104 -15.20 13.89 -9.51
N PRO A 105 -15.91 14.68 -8.68
CA PRO A 105 -15.78 14.60 -7.22
C PRO A 105 -15.97 13.21 -6.62
N LEU A 106 -16.97 12.44 -7.09
CA LEU A 106 -17.22 11.09 -6.59
C LEU A 106 -16.10 10.11 -6.94
N VAL A 107 -15.53 10.23 -8.15
CA VAL A 107 -14.40 9.41 -8.60
C VAL A 107 -13.16 9.77 -7.80
N LEU A 108 -12.92 11.06 -7.60
CA LEU A 108 -11.83 11.55 -6.75
C LEU A 108 -11.96 11.05 -5.31
N PHE A 109 -13.17 11.06 -4.75
CA PHE A 109 -13.44 10.55 -3.40
C PHE A 109 -13.05 9.07 -3.28
N LYS A 110 -13.49 8.22 -4.23
CA LYS A 110 -13.12 6.80 -4.26
C LYS A 110 -11.61 6.61 -4.36
N LEU A 111 -10.95 7.38 -5.23
CA LEU A 111 -9.51 7.33 -5.38
C LEU A 111 -8.76 7.75 -4.10
N GLN A 112 -9.21 8.82 -3.43
CA GLN A 112 -8.64 9.26 -2.14
C GLN A 112 -8.81 8.19 -1.05
N CYS A 113 -9.96 7.52 -1.00
CA CYS A 113 -10.19 6.40 -0.10
C CYS A 113 -9.22 5.24 -0.36
N ALA A 114 -9.08 4.81 -1.62
CA ALA A 114 -8.24 3.67 -1.99
C ALA A 114 -6.73 3.95 -1.81
N THR A 115 -6.29 5.18 -2.03
CA THR A 115 -4.87 5.57 -1.93
C THR A 115 -4.44 6.02 -0.53
N GLY A 116 -5.36 6.10 0.44
CA GLY A 116 -5.08 6.65 1.77
C GLY A 116 -4.83 8.16 1.80
N CYS A 117 -5.04 8.87 0.68
CA CYS A 117 -4.85 10.32 0.58
C CYS A 117 -6.06 11.08 1.14
N THR A 118 -6.28 10.98 2.45
CA THR A 118 -7.51 11.37 3.13
C THR A 118 -7.58 12.84 3.56
N GLU A 119 -6.53 13.64 3.35
CA GLU A 119 -6.45 15.00 3.91
C GLU A 119 -7.54 15.96 3.40
N ASN A 120 -8.04 15.72 2.19
CA ASN A 120 -9.10 16.52 1.55
C ASN A 120 -10.43 15.78 1.45
N LEU A 121 -10.58 14.61 2.08
CA LEU A 121 -11.70 13.70 1.82
C LEU A 121 -13.07 14.33 2.11
N VAL A 122 -13.20 15.04 3.24
CA VAL A 122 -14.42 15.78 3.63
C VAL A 122 -14.76 16.86 2.60
N LYS A 123 -13.76 17.64 2.17
CA LYS A 123 -13.93 18.69 1.16
C LYS A 123 -14.37 18.12 -0.18
N THR A 124 -13.79 16.99 -0.61
CA THR A 124 -14.18 16.28 -1.83
C THR A 124 -15.62 15.79 -1.73
N TRP A 125 -16.00 15.18 -0.60
CA TRP A 125 -17.36 14.70 -0.36
C TRP A 125 -18.41 15.81 -0.47
N HIS A 126 -18.13 17.01 0.05
CA HIS A 126 -19.04 18.15 -0.07
C HIS A 126 -19.23 18.64 -1.51
N LYS A 127 -18.30 18.36 -2.43
CA LYS A 127 -18.45 18.69 -3.85
C LYS A 127 -19.34 17.70 -4.60
N CYS A 128 -19.58 16.50 -4.06
CA CYS A 128 -20.52 15.56 -4.65
C CYS A 128 -21.96 16.09 -4.51
N SER A 129 -22.78 15.87 -5.54
CA SER A 129 -24.22 16.15 -5.52
C SER A 129 -24.94 15.28 -4.50
N ASP A 130 -26.12 15.70 -4.06
CA ASP A 130 -26.91 14.91 -3.11
C ASP A 130 -27.44 13.62 -3.75
N GLU A 131 -27.72 13.63 -5.06
CA GLU A 131 -28.07 12.43 -5.82
C GLU A 131 -26.93 11.41 -5.83
N GLU A 132 -25.68 11.85 -6.05
CA GLU A 132 -24.50 10.98 -5.99
C GLU A 132 -24.32 10.37 -4.61
N LYS A 133 -24.40 11.19 -3.55
CA LYS A 133 -24.30 10.71 -2.16
C LYS A 133 -25.41 9.71 -1.82
N GLN A 134 -26.65 9.99 -2.22
CA GLN A 134 -27.78 9.09 -1.97
C GLN A 134 -27.65 7.76 -2.74
N SER A 135 -27.28 7.81 -4.01
CA SER A 135 -27.07 6.62 -4.84
C SER A 135 -25.97 5.74 -4.23
N PHE A 136 -24.88 6.36 -3.81
CA PHE A 136 -23.75 5.70 -3.18
C PHE A 136 -24.12 5.01 -1.86
N CYS A 137 -24.94 5.65 -1.01
CA CYS A 137 -25.38 5.05 0.25
C CYS A 137 -26.44 3.93 0.09
N ARG A 138 -27.09 3.82 -1.07
CA ARG A 138 -28.16 2.82 -1.31
C ARG A 138 -27.69 1.58 -2.05
N ASN A 139 -26.59 1.68 -2.80
CA ASN A 139 -26.18 0.68 -3.78
C ASN A 139 -24.82 0.08 -3.41
N VAL A 140 -24.78 -0.76 -2.37
CA VAL A 140 -23.60 -1.56 -2.05
C VAL A 140 -23.65 -2.85 -2.86
N ASN A 141 -23.01 -2.84 -4.03
CA ASN A 141 -23.08 -3.95 -4.99
C ASN A 141 -21.77 -4.72 -5.13
N SER A 142 -20.68 -4.16 -4.59
CA SER A 142 -19.36 -4.78 -4.62
C SER A 142 -18.66 -4.70 -3.26
N VAL A 143 -17.55 -5.43 -3.14
CA VAL A 143 -16.74 -5.45 -1.91
C VAL A 143 -16.10 -4.08 -1.67
N GLU A 144 -15.71 -3.39 -2.74
CA GLU A 144 -15.19 -2.01 -2.71
C GLU A 144 -16.24 -1.02 -2.21
N ASP A 145 -17.50 -1.18 -2.61
CA ASP A 145 -18.58 -0.28 -2.19
C ASP A 145 -18.79 -0.34 -0.67
N ILE A 146 -18.56 -1.48 -0.01
CA ILE A 146 -18.59 -1.60 1.46
C ILE A 146 -17.54 -0.67 2.07
N PHE A 147 -16.31 -0.71 1.54
CA PHE A 147 -15.22 0.13 2.04
C PHE A 147 -15.53 1.61 1.84
N TYR A 148 -15.95 2.00 0.64
CA TYR A 148 -16.24 3.40 0.37
C TYR A 148 -17.45 3.92 1.14
N TYR A 149 -18.46 3.08 1.37
CA TYR A 149 -19.60 3.38 2.24
C TYR A 149 -19.16 3.67 3.67
N ASN A 150 -18.29 2.83 4.24
CA ASN A 150 -17.73 3.06 5.58
C ASN A 150 -16.97 4.40 5.65
N LYS A 151 -16.17 4.72 4.63
CA LYS A 151 -15.47 6.02 4.53
C LYS A 151 -16.41 7.21 4.39
N ALA A 152 -17.50 7.08 3.63
CA ALA A 152 -18.51 8.13 3.54
C ALA A 152 -19.22 8.39 4.88
N ASN A 153 -19.53 7.33 5.64
CA ASN A 153 -20.10 7.47 6.98
C ASN A 153 -19.12 8.13 7.97
N GLU A 154 -17.83 7.79 7.89
CA GLU A 154 -16.76 8.44 8.67
C GLU A 154 -16.73 9.95 8.39
N VAL A 155 -16.71 10.33 7.11
CA VAL A 155 -16.75 11.74 6.67
C VAL A 155 -18.04 12.44 7.10
N TRP A 156 -19.17 11.75 7.02
CA TRP A 156 -20.46 12.28 7.47
C TRP A 156 -20.41 12.58 8.97
N ALA A 157 -19.96 11.63 9.80
CA ALA A 157 -19.81 11.83 11.25
C ALA A 157 -18.90 13.03 11.57
N GLN A 158 -17.73 13.10 10.93
CA GLN A 158 -16.79 14.22 11.09
C GLN A 158 -17.42 15.58 10.70
N SER A 159 -18.25 15.62 9.66
CA SER A 159 -18.93 16.85 9.21
C SER A 159 -19.90 17.41 10.25
N TYR A 160 -20.40 16.57 11.18
CA TYR A 160 -21.26 17.00 12.30
C TYR A 160 -20.49 17.14 13.61
N GLY A 161 -19.15 17.08 13.58
CA GLY A 161 -18.32 17.15 14.78
C GLY A 161 -18.46 15.92 15.68
N LEU A 162 -18.94 14.80 15.15
CA LEU A 162 -18.98 13.53 15.85
C LEU A 162 -17.63 12.83 15.70
N GLU A 163 -17.20 12.16 16.76
CA GLU A 163 -16.06 11.25 16.70
C GLU A 163 -16.47 10.03 15.87
N ALA A 164 -15.79 9.82 14.75
CA ALA A 164 -15.99 8.60 13.98
C ALA A 164 -15.35 7.44 14.74
N GLY A 165 -16.11 6.36 14.96
CA GLY A 165 -15.55 5.12 15.48
C GLY A 165 -14.48 4.54 14.53
N PRO A 166 -13.67 3.59 15.01
CA PRO A 166 -12.70 2.92 14.15
C PRO A 166 -13.42 2.26 12.96
N PRO A 167 -12.78 2.22 11.77
CA PRO A 167 -13.36 1.53 10.63
C PRO A 167 -13.51 0.04 10.97
N PRO A 168 -14.59 -0.64 10.52
CA PRO A 168 -14.76 -2.06 10.76
C PRO A 168 -13.56 -2.87 10.26
N THR A 169 -13.15 -3.91 10.98
CA THR A 169 -11.99 -4.77 10.65
C THR A 169 -12.05 -5.35 9.22
N ILE A 170 -13.25 -5.60 8.69
CA ILE A 170 -13.43 -6.02 7.29
C ILE A 170 -12.88 -5.00 6.28
N SER A 171 -12.89 -3.70 6.60
CA SER A 171 -12.32 -2.63 5.77
C SER A 171 -10.83 -2.83 5.53
N PHE A 172 -10.10 -3.31 6.55
CA PHE A 172 -8.70 -3.67 6.41
C PHE A 172 -8.52 -4.80 5.39
N GLY A 173 -9.26 -5.91 5.56
CA GLY A 173 -9.17 -7.07 4.67
C GLY A 173 -9.52 -6.73 3.22
N ILE A 174 -10.51 -5.87 2.99
CA ILE A 174 -10.87 -5.37 1.65
C ILE A 174 -9.69 -4.60 1.04
N CYS A 175 -9.06 -3.70 1.80
CA CYS A 175 -7.92 -2.95 1.31
C CYS A 175 -6.72 -3.85 0.97
N VAL A 176 -6.45 -4.88 1.77
CA VAL A 176 -5.38 -5.84 1.48
C VAL A 176 -5.68 -6.64 0.21
N LEU A 177 -6.90 -7.15 0.06
CA LEU A 177 -7.35 -7.90 -1.12
C LEU A 177 -7.16 -7.12 -2.42
N LEU A 178 -7.35 -5.80 -2.37
CA LEU A 178 -7.27 -4.90 -3.51
C LEU A 178 -5.91 -4.22 -3.67
N GLU A 179 -4.92 -4.61 -2.86
CA GLU A 179 -3.59 -4.01 -2.80
C GLU A 179 -3.58 -2.49 -2.47
N TRP A 180 -4.62 -2.00 -1.80
CA TRP A 180 -4.75 -0.63 -1.29
C TRP A 180 -4.00 -0.47 0.04
N TYR A 181 -2.71 -0.77 0.04
CA TYR A 181 -1.94 -0.94 1.27
C TYR A 181 -1.87 0.32 2.14
N GLU A 182 -1.80 1.52 1.57
CA GLU A 182 -1.81 2.76 2.39
C GLU A 182 -3.14 2.93 3.14
N ALA A 183 -4.27 2.65 2.47
CA ALA A 183 -5.59 2.66 3.11
C ALA A 183 -5.75 1.55 4.16
N ALA A 184 -5.16 0.36 3.92
CA ALA A 184 -5.11 -0.71 4.91
C ALA A 184 -4.33 -0.28 6.16
N LEU A 185 -3.19 0.40 6.00
CA LEU A 185 -2.40 0.91 7.12
C LEU A 185 -3.17 1.97 7.93
N ASP A 186 -3.93 2.85 7.27
CA ASP A 186 -4.78 3.81 7.96
C ASP A 186 -5.91 3.12 8.75
N CYS A 187 -6.53 2.09 8.17
CA CYS A 187 -7.52 1.27 8.87
C CYS A 187 -6.93 0.59 10.11
N PHE A 188 -5.72 0.04 9.98
CA PHE A 188 -4.98 -0.61 11.06
C PHE A 188 -4.61 0.38 12.19
N ARG A 189 -4.09 1.56 11.84
CA ARG A 189 -3.70 2.58 12.84
C ARG A 189 -4.88 3.08 13.66
N ALA A 190 -6.07 3.13 13.06
CA ALA A 190 -7.30 3.57 13.72
C ALA A 190 -7.89 2.54 14.70
N GLN A 191 -7.43 1.29 14.68
CA GLN A 191 -7.95 0.24 15.57
C GLN A 191 -7.51 0.37 17.03
N SER A 192 -8.26 -0.25 17.93
CA SER A 192 -7.83 -0.51 19.31
C SER A 192 -6.63 -1.46 19.34
N GLU A 193 -5.91 -1.53 20.47
CA GLU A 193 -4.76 -2.43 20.60
C GLU A 193 -5.14 -3.92 20.40
N ASP A 194 -6.30 -4.34 20.93
CA ASP A 194 -6.78 -5.72 20.78
C ASP A 194 -7.10 -6.04 19.31
N GLU A 195 -7.76 -5.13 18.58
CA GLU A 195 -8.04 -5.31 17.16
C GLU A 195 -6.77 -5.23 16.30
N LYS A 196 -5.81 -4.37 16.65
CA LYS A 196 -4.48 -4.35 16.01
C LYS A 196 -3.78 -5.70 16.16
N LEU A 197 -3.84 -6.33 17.33
CA LEU A 197 -3.27 -7.66 17.56
C LEU A 197 -3.92 -8.72 16.65
N ILE A 198 -5.25 -8.73 16.57
CA ILE A 198 -6.01 -9.67 15.73
C ILE A 198 -5.62 -9.48 14.25
N ILE A 199 -5.64 -8.24 13.76
CA ILE A 199 -5.27 -7.93 12.37
C ILE A 199 -3.82 -8.32 12.09
N PHE A 200 -2.90 -7.93 12.97
CA PHE A 200 -1.47 -8.15 12.77
C PHE A 200 -1.14 -9.64 12.70
N PHE A 201 -1.68 -10.44 13.62
CA PHE A 201 -1.46 -11.87 13.63
C PHE A 201 -2.19 -12.58 12.48
N GLY A 202 -3.43 -12.16 12.18
CA GLY A 202 -4.19 -12.67 11.05
C GLY A 202 -3.45 -12.48 9.73
N GLU A 203 -2.93 -11.28 9.50
CA GLU A 203 -2.15 -10.96 8.31
C GLU A 203 -0.81 -11.71 8.25
N TRP A 204 -0.13 -11.87 9.40
CA TRP A 204 1.07 -12.71 9.49
C TRP A 204 0.79 -14.16 9.08
N TYR A 205 -0.30 -14.73 9.61
CA TYR A 205 -0.74 -16.08 9.28
C TYR A 205 -1.08 -16.21 7.79
N MET A 206 -1.91 -15.31 7.27
CA MET A 206 -2.30 -15.30 5.85
C MET A 206 -1.09 -15.14 4.93
N SER A 207 -0.13 -14.29 5.29
CA SER A 207 1.12 -14.12 4.54
C SER A 207 1.91 -15.43 4.41
N MET A 208 1.92 -16.27 5.45
CA MET A 208 2.54 -17.60 5.38
C MET A 208 1.75 -18.58 4.52
N VAL A 209 0.42 -18.55 4.58
CA VAL A 209 -0.45 -19.42 3.76
C VAL A 209 -0.29 -19.09 2.28
N GLU A 210 -0.30 -17.80 1.94
CA GLU A 210 -0.29 -17.31 0.56
C GLU A 210 1.13 -17.10 0.01
N GLN A 211 2.17 -17.19 0.84
CA GLN A 211 3.55 -16.84 0.51
C GLN A 211 3.69 -15.39 -0.01
N ASN A 212 2.86 -14.48 0.49
CA ASN A 212 2.85 -13.07 0.12
C ASN A 212 2.99 -12.19 1.36
N PHE A 213 4.20 -11.65 1.58
CA PHE A 213 4.52 -10.86 2.78
C PHE A 213 4.48 -9.34 2.55
N LYS A 214 3.97 -8.88 1.39
CA LYS A 214 4.00 -7.45 1.04
C LYS A 214 3.30 -6.57 2.06
N MET A 215 2.08 -6.95 2.47
CA MET A 215 1.31 -6.19 3.46
C MET A 215 1.88 -6.37 4.86
N PHE A 216 2.24 -7.60 5.24
CA PHE A 216 2.79 -7.85 6.57
C PHE A 216 4.12 -7.12 6.84
N SER A 217 5.03 -7.05 5.87
CA SER A 217 6.26 -6.25 5.97
C SER A 217 5.96 -4.78 6.31
N ARG A 218 4.92 -4.22 5.67
CA ARG A 218 4.45 -2.85 5.93
C ARG A 218 3.83 -2.70 7.32
N LEU A 219 3.00 -3.66 7.76
CA LEU A 219 2.45 -3.66 9.11
C LEU A 219 3.56 -3.72 10.16
N ASN A 220 4.53 -4.62 10.01
CA ASN A 220 5.62 -4.79 10.95
C ASN A 220 6.45 -3.51 11.08
N ALA A 221 6.66 -2.79 9.97
CA ALA A 221 7.38 -1.52 9.97
C ALA A 221 6.63 -0.38 10.72
N VAL A 222 5.31 -0.46 10.88
CA VAL A 222 4.49 0.56 11.57
C VAL A 222 3.91 0.06 12.89
N LYS A 223 4.29 -1.13 13.34
CA LYS A 223 3.85 -1.72 14.61
C LYS A 223 4.16 -0.77 15.77
N ASP A 224 3.12 -0.28 16.42
CA ASP A 224 3.22 0.68 17.54
C ASP A 224 2.69 0.12 18.87
N PHE A 225 2.39 -1.17 18.93
CA PHE A 225 1.81 -1.86 20.07
C PHE A 225 2.69 -3.01 20.58
N VAL A 226 2.47 -3.41 21.83
CA VAL A 226 3.27 -4.45 22.49
C VAL A 226 2.64 -5.82 22.25
N LEU A 227 3.40 -6.71 21.61
CA LEU A 227 3.06 -8.12 21.52
C LEU A 227 3.57 -8.84 22.77
N ARG A 228 2.74 -9.68 23.39
CA ARG A 228 3.19 -10.66 24.39
C ARG A 228 2.64 -12.03 24.06
N PRO A 229 3.40 -13.13 24.24
CA PRO A 229 2.92 -14.49 23.99
C PRO A 229 1.60 -14.80 24.71
N ALA A 230 1.44 -14.30 25.95
CA ALA A 230 0.20 -14.45 26.71
C ALA A 230 -1.00 -13.75 26.04
N TYR A 231 -0.82 -12.56 25.46
CA TYR A 231 -1.89 -11.86 24.75
C TYR A 231 -2.27 -12.55 23.44
N ILE A 232 -1.27 -13.04 22.70
CA ILE A 232 -1.50 -13.83 21.48
C ILE A 232 -2.39 -15.04 21.83
N ARG A 233 -2.07 -15.74 22.93
CA ARG A 233 -2.87 -16.85 23.44
C ARG A 233 -4.28 -16.40 23.84
N ASP A 234 -4.39 -15.38 24.69
CA ASP A 234 -5.67 -14.99 25.28
C ASP A 234 -6.67 -14.40 24.27
N VAL A 235 -6.17 -13.70 23.25
CA VAL A 235 -7.01 -13.07 22.22
C VAL A 235 -7.31 -14.06 21.09
N LEU A 236 -6.34 -14.87 20.66
CA LEU A 236 -6.55 -15.77 19.51
C LEU A 236 -7.10 -17.14 19.90
N ALA A 237 -6.79 -17.65 21.09
CA ALA A 237 -7.29 -18.97 21.52
C ALA A 237 -8.72 -18.93 22.10
N ARG A 238 -9.30 -17.74 22.31
CA ARG A 238 -10.72 -17.62 22.71
C ARG A 238 -11.67 -18.03 21.60
N ASP A 239 -11.34 -17.69 20.37
CA ASP A 239 -12.28 -17.75 19.24
C ASP A 239 -11.89 -18.78 18.17
N TRP A 240 -10.71 -19.42 18.28
CA TRP A 240 -10.19 -20.30 17.22
C TRP A 240 -9.90 -21.73 17.71
N ASP A 241 -10.11 -22.71 16.83
CA ASP A 241 -9.94 -24.15 17.08
C ASP A 241 -8.50 -24.52 17.53
N PRO A 242 -8.27 -25.17 18.67
CA PRO A 242 -6.93 -25.60 19.09
C PRO A 242 -6.13 -26.39 18.04
N GLU A 243 -6.79 -27.01 17.06
CA GLU A 243 -6.14 -27.79 16.01
C GLU A 243 -5.31 -26.96 15.02
N TRP A 244 -5.70 -25.72 14.70
CA TRP A 244 -4.85 -24.89 13.80
C TRP A 244 -3.57 -24.44 14.52
N LEU A 245 -3.63 -24.18 15.83
CA LEU A 245 -2.45 -23.78 16.63
C LEU A 245 -1.36 -24.84 16.57
N LYS A 246 -1.73 -26.13 16.62
CA LYS A 246 -0.78 -27.25 16.51
C LYS A 246 -0.03 -27.27 15.18
N ASN A 247 -0.68 -26.82 14.10
CA ASN A 247 -0.11 -26.80 12.75
C ASN A 247 0.73 -25.55 12.46
N LEU A 248 0.63 -24.52 13.30
CA LEU A 248 1.28 -23.23 13.11
C LEU A 248 2.83 -23.32 13.05
N PRO A 249 3.53 -24.10 13.91
CA PRO A 249 4.97 -24.27 13.81
C PRO A 249 5.43 -24.90 12.49
N GLU A 250 4.65 -25.85 11.97
CA GLU A 250 4.96 -26.52 10.72
C GLU A 250 4.72 -25.60 9.52
N LEU A 251 3.62 -24.84 9.53
CA LEU A 251 3.36 -23.78 8.55
C LEU A 251 4.52 -22.78 8.52
N ARG A 252 4.94 -22.28 9.68
CA ARG A 252 6.06 -21.34 9.82
C ARG A 252 7.37 -21.88 9.27
N ARG A 253 7.66 -23.17 9.44
CA ARG A 253 8.88 -23.82 8.91
C ARG A 253 8.87 -23.89 7.38
N ARG A 254 7.69 -24.13 6.79
CA ARG A 254 7.52 -24.22 5.34
C ARG A 254 7.49 -22.85 4.68
N ALA A 255 6.99 -21.83 5.38
CA ALA A 255 6.97 -20.47 4.90
C ALA A 255 8.40 -19.89 4.83
N GLN A 256 8.77 -19.38 3.65
CA GLN A 256 10.03 -18.66 3.48
C GLN A 256 9.87 -17.22 3.99
N VAL A 257 9.69 -17.08 5.30
CA VAL A 257 9.43 -15.77 5.94
C VAL A 257 10.62 -14.84 5.75
N PRO A 258 10.45 -13.67 5.12
CA PRO A 258 11.50 -12.66 5.00
C PRO A 258 12.01 -12.19 6.36
N GLN A 259 13.28 -11.79 6.44
CA GLN A 259 13.91 -11.40 7.72
C GLN A 259 13.21 -10.20 8.39
N ASP A 260 12.72 -9.25 7.59
CA ASP A 260 11.96 -8.08 8.04
C ASP A 260 10.52 -8.43 8.45
N CYS A 261 10.08 -9.67 8.23
CA CYS A 261 8.78 -10.21 8.65
C CYS A 261 8.90 -11.18 9.84
N VAL A 262 10.09 -11.37 10.39
CA VAL A 262 10.28 -12.16 11.61
C VAL A 262 9.92 -11.31 12.82
N VAL A 263 9.00 -11.81 13.66
CA VAL A 263 8.53 -11.13 14.86
C VAL A 263 8.93 -11.95 16.09
N PRO A 264 9.90 -11.50 16.90
CA PRO A 264 10.44 -12.28 18.01
C PRO A 264 9.36 -12.79 18.97
N GLU A 265 8.36 -11.97 19.28
CA GLU A 265 7.29 -12.33 20.22
C GLU A 265 6.37 -13.44 19.68
N ILE A 266 6.23 -13.53 18.34
CA ILE A 266 5.51 -14.63 17.69
C ILE A 266 6.38 -15.89 17.70
N GLU A 267 7.70 -15.78 17.45
CA GLU A 267 8.62 -16.92 17.51
C GLU A 267 8.65 -17.53 18.93
N GLU A 268 8.67 -16.71 19.98
CA GLU A 268 8.55 -17.16 21.37
C GLU A 268 7.24 -17.93 21.61
N PHE A 269 6.11 -17.38 21.15
CA PHE A 269 4.82 -18.06 21.22
C PHE A 269 4.81 -19.41 20.48
N LEU A 270 5.44 -19.49 19.30
CA LEU A 270 5.53 -20.75 18.55
C LEU A 270 6.33 -21.82 19.29
N GLU A 271 7.37 -21.44 20.04
CA GLU A 271 8.11 -22.40 20.87
C GLU A 271 7.27 -22.87 22.08
N GLU A 272 6.48 -21.98 22.70
CA GLU A 272 5.52 -22.39 23.73
C GLU A 272 4.52 -23.42 23.19
N VAL A 273 3.96 -23.16 22.00
CA VAL A 273 3.03 -24.07 21.33
C VAL A 273 3.70 -25.41 21.05
N ARG A 274 4.92 -25.42 20.50
CA ARG A 274 5.67 -26.67 20.27
C ARG A 274 5.85 -27.45 21.56
N SER A 275 6.30 -26.80 22.64
CA SER A 275 6.53 -27.46 23.93
C SER A 275 5.24 -28.01 24.57
N THR A 276 4.08 -27.44 24.25
CA THR A 276 2.79 -27.85 24.80
C THR A 276 2.20 -29.06 24.08
N TYR A 277 2.49 -29.22 22.78
CA TYR A 277 1.87 -30.24 21.92
C TYR A 277 2.84 -31.29 21.35
N SER A 278 4.13 -31.22 21.70
CA SER A 278 5.14 -32.28 21.46
C SER A 278 5.05 -33.38 22.51
#